data_AF-A0A0V0HYL8-F1
#
_entry.id   AF-A0A0V0HYL8-F1
#
_cell.length_a   1.000
_cell.length_b   1.000
_cell.length_c   1.000
_cell.angle_alpha   90.00
_cell.angle_beta   90.00
_cell.angle_gamma   90.00
#
_symmetry.space_group_name_H-M   'P 1'
#
loop_
_entity.id
_entity.type
_entity.pdbx_description
1 polymer ?
#
loop_
_entity_poly.entity_id
_entity_poly.type
_entity_poly.pdbx_seq_one_letter_code
_entity_poly.pdbx_strand_id
1 'polypeptide(L)'
;MVWRLISNNYYSILLNGQSYGFFHSTRGVKQGDPLSPTLFILSNEVLCRALNSLFDDPQFVGYGMPKWSANLNHLAYADDTIIFSSTQNYSLGKIMTVLQDYEKQSGQKVNKEKSFYYLHQKVAAGISHQVEQCTGMSRDSFPMIFRMSYHSF
;
A
#
# COMPACT_ATOMS: atom_id res chain seq x y z
N MET A 1 9.13 -23.98 -5.39
CA MET A 1 8.49 -24.70 -4.26
C MET A 1 7.30 -23.91 -3.70
N VAL A 2 7.46 -22.62 -3.40
CA VAL A 2 6.37 -21.74 -2.88
C VAL A 2 5.20 -21.54 -3.85
N TRP A 3 5.45 -21.38 -5.16
CA TRP A 3 4.37 -21.21 -6.16
C TRP A 3 3.33 -22.34 -6.13
N ARG A 4 3.76 -23.60 -5.98
CA ARG A 4 2.84 -24.75 -5.89
C ARG A 4 1.93 -24.73 -4.67
N LEU A 5 2.36 -24.13 -3.56
CA LEU A 5 1.57 -24.00 -2.33
C LEU A 5 0.51 -22.89 -2.49
N ILE A 6 0.85 -21.81 -3.20
CA ILE A 6 -0.05 -20.68 -3.41
C ILE A 6 -1.03 -20.96 -4.58
N SER A 7 -0.56 -21.64 -5.63
CA SER A 7 -1.31 -21.83 -6.88
C SER A 7 -2.31 -22.98 -6.85
N ASN A 8 -2.31 -23.84 -5.83
CA ASN A 8 -3.12 -25.05 -5.79
C ASN A 8 -4.14 -25.04 -4.64
N ASN A 9 -4.78 -23.89 -4.43
CA ASN A 9 -5.85 -23.72 -3.43
C ASN A 9 -7.23 -23.98 -4.06
N TYR A 10 -8.01 -24.85 -3.42
CA TYR A 10 -9.40 -25.14 -3.79
C TYR A 10 -10.29 -24.88 -2.59
N TYR A 11 -11.46 -24.28 -2.85
CA TYR A 11 -12.50 -24.04 -1.86
C TYR A 11 -13.75 -24.84 -2.21
N SER A 12 -14.52 -25.18 -1.19
CA SER A 12 -15.87 -25.70 -1.33
C SER A 12 -16.82 -24.89 -0.45
N ILE A 13 -18.11 -24.87 -0.82
CA ILE A 13 -19.13 -24.15 -0.06
C ILE A 13 -19.80 -25.16 0.86
N LEU A 14 -19.88 -24.87 2.16
CA LEU A 14 -20.67 -25.67 3.09
C LEU A 14 -22.13 -25.22 3.05
N LEU A 15 -23.03 -26.09 2.56
CA LEU A 15 -24.47 -25.90 2.66
C LEU A 15 -25.01 -26.94 3.62
N ASN A 16 -25.63 -26.49 4.73
CA ASN A 16 -26.16 -27.37 5.78
C ASN A 16 -25.13 -28.38 6.32
N GLY A 17 -23.86 -27.98 6.45
CA GLY A 17 -22.79 -28.84 6.95
C GLY A 17 -22.23 -29.86 5.94
N GLN A 18 -22.77 -29.88 4.70
CA GLN A 18 -22.29 -30.72 3.61
C GLN A 18 -21.50 -29.87 2.61
N SER A 19 -20.36 -30.36 2.14
CA SER A 19 -19.50 -29.67 1.18
C SER A 19 -20.06 -29.79 -0.23
N TYR A 20 -20.32 -28.66 -0.89
CA TYR A 20 -20.83 -28.57 -2.26
C TYR A 20 -19.86 -27.84 -3.19
N GLY A 21 -19.52 -28.52 -4.29
CA GLY A 21 -18.67 -28.00 -5.35
C GLY A 21 -17.22 -27.80 -4.93
N PHE A 22 -16.33 -27.68 -5.92
CA PHE A 22 -14.97 -27.21 -5.72
C PHE A 22 -14.67 -26.10 -6.71
N PHE A 23 -14.12 -24.99 -6.24
CA PHE A 23 -13.67 -23.90 -7.10
C PHE A 23 -12.23 -23.54 -6.74
N HIS A 24 -11.43 -23.29 -7.78
CA HIS A 24 -10.02 -22.96 -7.65
C HIS A 24 -9.86 -21.49 -7.26
N SER A 25 -8.97 -21.23 -6.30
CA SER A 25 -8.59 -19.88 -5.89
C SER A 25 -7.53 -19.33 -6.83
N THR A 26 -7.88 -18.29 -7.59
CA THR A 26 -6.92 -17.57 -8.44
C THR A 26 -6.20 -16.45 -7.70
N ARG A 27 -6.71 -16.03 -6.52
CA ARG A 27 -6.17 -14.94 -5.69
C ARG A 27 -6.51 -15.16 -4.22
N GLY A 28 -5.62 -14.66 -3.36
CA GLY A 28 -5.79 -14.70 -1.90
C GLY A 28 -5.28 -16.00 -1.30
N VAL A 29 -4.81 -15.90 -0.06
CA VAL A 29 -4.45 -17.05 0.77
C VAL A 29 -5.58 -17.23 1.78
N LYS A 30 -5.83 -18.49 2.19
CA LYS A 30 -6.92 -18.79 3.12
C LYS A 30 -6.71 -18.01 4.44
N GLN A 31 -7.77 -17.41 4.96
CA GLN A 31 -7.74 -16.76 6.28
C GLN A 31 -7.44 -17.81 7.36
N GLY A 32 -6.48 -17.53 8.24
CA GLY A 32 -5.95 -18.52 9.19
C GLY A 32 -4.95 -19.53 8.60
N ASP A 33 -4.53 -19.36 7.34
CA ASP A 33 -3.36 -20.08 6.82
C ASP A 33 -2.09 -19.51 7.48
N PRO A 34 -1.26 -20.35 8.12
CA PRO A 34 -0.03 -19.90 8.77
C PRO A 34 0.97 -19.20 7.82
N LEU A 35 0.81 -19.32 6.50
CA LEU A 35 1.65 -18.64 5.51
C LEU A 35 1.17 -17.23 5.14
N SER A 36 -0.12 -16.91 5.34
CA SER A 36 -0.70 -15.60 5.01
C SER A 36 0.06 -14.42 5.63
N PRO A 37 0.43 -14.44 6.94
CA PRO A 37 1.15 -13.32 7.54
C PRO A 37 2.52 -13.10 6.91
N THR A 38 3.22 -14.18 6.58
CA THR A 38 4.57 -14.11 5.98
C THR A 38 4.51 -13.56 4.56
N LEU A 39 3.51 -13.99 3.76
CA LEU A 39 3.32 -13.48 2.40
C LEU A 39 2.92 -12.01 2.37
N PHE A 40 2.13 -11.59 3.36
CA PHE A 40 1.78 -10.18 3.53
C PHE A 40 3.03 -9.34 3.85
N ILE A 41 3.83 -9.76 4.83
CA ILE A 41 5.09 -9.09 5.20
C ILE A 41 6.05 -8.99 4.01
N LEU A 42 6.22 -10.08 3.25
CA LEU A 42 7.09 -10.09 2.06
C LEU A 42 6.59 -9.13 0.98
N SER A 43 5.27 -9.07 0.75
CA SER A 43 4.69 -8.11 -0.20
C SER A 43 4.95 -6.67 0.26
N ASN A 44 4.73 -6.38 1.54
CA ASN A 44 4.99 -5.05 2.10
C ASN A 44 6.48 -4.68 2.05
N GLU A 45 7.39 -5.61 2.30
CA GLU A 45 8.84 -5.41 2.18
C GLU A 45 9.23 -5.02 0.74
N VAL A 46 8.62 -5.64 -0.28
CA VAL A 46 8.83 -5.28 -1.69
C VAL A 46 8.39 -3.83 -1.95
N LEU A 47 7.23 -3.43 -1.44
CA LEU A 47 6.76 -2.03 -1.54
C LEU A 47 7.72 -1.05 -0.85
N CYS A 48 8.16 -1.37 0.37
CA CYS A 48 9.08 -0.54 1.15
C CYS A 48 10.41 -0.33 0.40
N ARG A 49 10.97 -1.41 -0.19
CA ARG A 49 12.19 -1.34 -1.01
C ARG A 49 11.98 -0.52 -2.28
N ALA A 50 10.85 -0.68 -2.96
CA ALA A 50 10.52 0.10 -4.15
C ALA A 50 10.43 1.60 -3.83
N LEU A 51 9.80 1.97 -2.72
CA LEU A 51 9.75 3.36 -2.24
C LEU A 51 11.14 3.89 -1.89
N ASN A 52 12.00 3.08 -1.28
CA ASN A 52 13.39 3.47 -0.97
C ASN A 52 14.24 3.69 -2.21
N SER A 53 14.04 2.89 -3.26
CA SER A 53 14.76 3.04 -4.54
C SER A 53 14.46 4.36 -5.26
N LEU A 54 13.39 5.07 -4.88
CA LEU A 54 13.10 6.40 -5.43
C LEU A 54 14.21 7.41 -5.12
N PHE A 55 14.98 7.22 -4.04
CA PHE A 55 16.10 8.11 -3.70
C PHE A 55 17.33 7.92 -4.59
N ASP A 56 17.37 6.86 -5.41
CA ASP A 56 18.42 6.67 -6.42
C ASP A 56 18.21 7.58 -7.65
N ASP A 57 17.01 8.16 -7.79
CA ASP A 57 16.66 9.09 -8.85
C ASP A 57 17.03 10.54 -8.42
N PRO A 58 17.99 11.20 -9.09
CA PRO A 58 18.44 12.54 -8.70
C PRO A 58 17.37 13.63 -8.87
N GLN A 59 16.29 13.36 -9.62
CA GLN A 59 15.16 14.28 -9.77
C GLN A 59 14.07 14.06 -8.72
N PHE A 60 14.14 12.95 -7.98
CA PHE A 60 13.18 12.66 -6.92
C PHE A 60 13.46 13.53 -5.69
N VAL A 61 12.43 14.22 -5.25
CA VAL A 61 12.45 15.03 -4.04
C VAL A 61 11.51 14.38 -3.03
N GLY A 62 12.12 13.77 -2.01
CA GLY A 62 11.39 13.17 -0.88
C GLY A 62 10.78 14.22 0.06
N TYR A 63 10.26 13.74 1.18
CA TYR A 63 9.76 14.61 2.24
C TYR A 63 10.91 15.47 2.83
N GLY A 64 10.59 16.73 3.14
CA GLY A 64 11.57 17.68 3.67
C GLY A 64 12.05 17.28 5.06
N MET A 65 13.28 16.80 5.16
CA MET A 65 13.93 16.40 6.40
C MET A 65 15.23 17.19 6.63
N PRO A 66 15.67 17.39 7.88
CA PRO A 66 16.97 18.01 8.16
C PRO A 66 18.12 17.27 7.46
N LYS A 67 19.14 18.01 6.99
CA LYS A 67 20.25 17.45 6.19
C LYS A 67 21.03 16.31 6.89
N TRP A 68 20.99 16.25 8.21
CA TRP A 68 21.68 15.25 9.04
C TRP A 68 20.80 14.05 9.40
N SER A 69 19.58 13.98 8.89
CA SER A 69 18.66 12.86 9.16
C SER A 69 18.59 11.91 7.98
N ALA A 70 18.28 10.64 8.27
CA ALA A 70 18.01 9.66 7.24
C ALA A 70 16.77 10.06 6.44
N ASN A 71 16.77 9.69 5.17
CA ASN A 71 15.62 9.85 4.30
C ASN A 71 14.42 9.10 4.88
N LEU A 72 13.31 9.81 5.08
CA LEU A 72 12.02 9.25 5.51
C LEU A 72 11.00 9.44 4.39
N ASN A 73 10.44 8.35 3.90
CA ASN A 73 9.45 8.33 2.81
C ASN A 73 8.20 7.51 3.15
N HIS A 74 8.23 6.60 4.13
CA HIS A 74 7.04 5.85 4.53
C HIS A 74 7.07 5.34 5.97
N LEU A 75 5.89 5.00 6.48
CA LEU A 75 5.65 4.24 7.70
C LEU A 75 4.57 3.20 7.39
N ALA A 76 4.90 1.91 7.52
CA ALA A 76 3.96 0.82 7.26
C ALA A 76 3.64 0.05 8.54
N TYR A 77 2.37 -0.26 8.77
CA TYR A 77 1.91 -1.07 9.89
C TYR A 77 0.66 -1.87 9.49
N ALA A 78 0.75 -3.20 9.57
CA ALA A 78 -0.29 -4.10 9.07
C ALA A 78 -0.74 -3.67 7.67
N ASP A 79 -2.04 -3.44 7.47
CA ASP A 79 -2.63 -3.06 6.17
C ASP A 79 -2.48 -1.57 5.81
N ASP A 80 -2.03 -0.73 6.75
CA ASP A 80 -1.98 0.71 6.57
C ASP A 80 -0.55 1.20 6.31
N THR A 81 -0.38 2.04 5.28
CA THR A 81 0.91 2.68 4.95
C THR A 81 0.74 4.18 4.78
N ILE A 82 1.55 4.94 5.51
CA ILE A 82 1.70 6.39 5.36
C ILE A 82 2.91 6.63 4.46
N ILE A 83 2.74 7.46 3.43
CA ILE A 83 3.85 7.87 2.55
C ILE A 83 4.12 9.35 2.76
N PHE A 84 5.37 9.67 3.11
CA PHE A 84 5.89 11.03 3.22
C PHE A 84 6.51 11.44 1.89
N SER A 85 6.00 12.52 1.29
CA SER A 85 6.41 12.97 -0.04
C SER A 85 6.55 14.49 -0.10
N SER A 86 7.36 14.98 -1.05
CA SER A 86 7.20 16.34 -1.55
C SER A 86 5.91 16.46 -2.37
N THR A 87 5.42 17.68 -2.54
CA THR A 87 4.29 17.96 -3.43
C THR A 87 4.73 18.24 -4.87
N GLN A 88 5.95 17.87 -5.27
CA GLN A 88 6.41 18.07 -6.65
C GLN A 88 5.78 17.03 -7.57
N ASN A 89 5.24 17.47 -8.72
CA ASN A 89 4.58 16.59 -9.68
C ASN A 89 5.41 15.39 -10.10
N TYR A 90 6.71 15.58 -10.35
CA TYR A 90 7.61 14.49 -10.72
C TYR A 90 7.67 13.43 -9.62
N SER A 91 7.93 13.85 -8.38
CA SER A 91 8.07 12.97 -7.23
C SER A 91 6.78 12.24 -6.88
N LEU A 92 5.65 12.94 -6.90
CA LEU A 92 4.33 12.33 -6.72
C LEU A 92 4.04 11.31 -7.82
N GLY A 93 4.34 11.65 -9.08
CA GLY A 93 4.18 10.74 -10.21
C GLY A 93 4.98 9.45 -10.03
N LYS A 94 6.25 9.55 -9.59
CA LYS A 94 7.11 8.39 -9.30
C LYS A 94 6.54 7.50 -8.19
N ILE A 95 6.01 8.09 -7.12
CA ILE A 95 5.34 7.33 -6.06
C ILE A 95 4.10 6.60 -6.60
N MET A 96 3.30 7.28 -7.42
CA MET A 96 2.12 6.65 -8.03
C MET A 96 2.51 5.52 -8.99
N THR A 97 3.63 5.63 -9.71
CA THR A 97 4.18 4.53 -10.52
C THR A 97 4.58 3.34 -9.64
N VAL A 98 5.28 3.58 -8.52
CA VAL A 98 5.64 2.51 -7.57
C VAL A 98 4.40 1.79 -7.04
N LEU A 99 3.37 2.54 -6.65
CA LEU A 99 2.10 1.95 -6.20
C LEU A 99 1.43 1.12 -7.29
N GLN A 100 1.36 1.62 -8.52
CA GLN A 100 0.78 0.88 -9.65
C GLN A 100 1.56 -0.40 -9.97
N ASP A 101 2.88 -0.37 -9.91
CA ASP A 101 3.70 -1.55 -10.16
C ASP A 101 3.61 -2.55 -9.02
N TYR A 102 3.50 -2.07 -7.78
CA TYR A 102 3.16 -2.92 -6.64
C TYR A 102 1.82 -3.63 -6.84
N GLU A 103 0.77 -2.92 -7.29
CA GLU A 103 -0.53 -3.53 -7.53
C GLU A 103 -0.49 -4.63 -8.61
N LYS A 104 0.26 -4.38 -9.70
CA LYS A 104 0.44 -5.36 -10.78
C LYS A 104 1.20 -6.60 -10.32
N GLN A 105 2.24 -6.43 -9.49
CA GLN A 105 3.13 -7.51 -9.09
C GLN A 105 2.56 -8.34 -7.92
N SER A 106 1.96 -7.67 -6.93
CA SER A 106 1.40 -8.34 -5.74
C SER A 106 -0.04 -8.83 -5.96
N GLY A 107 -0.78 -8.23 -6.90
CA GLY A 107 -2.21 -8.44 -7.07
C GLY A 107 -3.07 -7.78 -5.97
N GLN A 108 -2.45 -7.12 -4.99
CA GLN A 108 -3.15 -6.29 -4.00
C GLN A 108 -3.50 -4.94 -4.62
N LYS A 109 -4.65 -4.37 -4.28
CA LYS A 109 -5.07 -3.07 -4.80
C LYS A 109 -5.06 -2.02 -3.71
N VAL A 110 -4.51 -0.85 -4.00
CA VAL A 110 -4.63 0.34 -3.17
C VAL A 110 -6.08 0.79 -3.21
N ASN A 111 -6.72 0.83 -2.04
CA ASN A 111 -8.08 1.31 -1.94
C ASN A 111 -8.09 2.84 -1.91
N LYS A 112 -8.22 3.47 -3.09
CA LYS A 112 -8.24 4.94 -3.21
C LYS A 112 -9.39 5.61 -2.46
N GLU A 113 -10.53 4.93 -2.30
CA GLU A 113 -11.68 5.46 -1.54
C GLU A 113 -11.41 5.50 -0.03
N LYS A 114 -10.50 4.65 0.46
CA LYS A 114 -10.04 4.62 1.85
C LYS A 114 -8.67 5.26 2.05
N SER A 115 -8.06 5.80 0.99
CA SER A 115 -6.76 6.45 1.04
C SER A 115 -6.96 7.96 0.97
N PHE A 116 -6.21 8.69 1.78
CA PHE A 116 -6.32 10.13 1.90
C PHE A 116 -4.95 10.78 1.80
N TYR A 117 -4.92 12.01 1.28
CA TYR A 117 -3.74 12.86 1.39
C TYR A 117 -3.94 13.95 2.44
N TYR A 118 -2.85 14.32 3.10
CA TYR A 118 -2.86 15.34 4.14
C TYR A 118 -1.86 16.45 3.78
N LEU A 119 -2.31 17.70 3.88
CA LEU A 119 -1.50 18.90 3.67
C LEU A 119 -1.78 19.90 4.78
N HIS A 120 -0.76 20.68 5.13
CA HIS A 120 -0.90 21.76 6.09
C HIS A 120 -2.01 22.75 5.66
N GLN A 121 -2.78 23.28 6.62
CA GLN A 121 -3.97 24.10 6.34
C GLN A 121 -3.67 25.36 5.51
N LYS A 122 -2.46 25.90 5.63
CA LYS A 122 -2.02 27.10 4.91
C LYS A 122 -1.46 26.84 3.49
N VAL A 123 -1.51 25.60 3.00
CA VAL A 123 -1.03 25.28 1.65
C VAL A 123 -1.96 25.89 0.59
N ALA A 124 -1.38 26.46 -0.46
CA ALA A 124 -2.12 27.07 -1.56
C ALA A 124 -3.06 26.04 -2.24
N ALA A 125 -4.26 26.49 -2.62
CA ALA A 125 -5.28 25.63 -3.24
C ALA A 125 -4.77 24.92 -4.51
N GLY A 126 -3.91 25.57 -5.30
CA GLY A 126 -3.29 24.97 -6.48
C GLY A 126 -2.45 23.73 -6.18
N ILE A 127 -1.73 23.70 -5.06
CA ILE A 127 -0.95 22.52 -4.64
C ILE A 127 -1.89 21.39 -4.23
N SER A 128 -2.96 21.70 -3.49
CA SER A 128 -3.96 20.69 -3.10
C SER A 128 -4.59 20.04 -4.33
N HIS A 129 -5.01 20.85 -5.30
CA HIS A 129 -5.60 20.38 -6.54
C HIS A 129 -4.63 19.51 -7.35
N GLN A 130 -3.36 19.90 -7.41
CA GLN A 130 -2.33 19.14 -8.09
C GLN A 130 -2.11 17.75 -7.44
N VAL A 131 -2.05 17.69 -6.11
CA VAL A 131 -1.91 16.41 -5.38
C VAL A 131 -3.13 15.52 -5.64
N GLU A 132 -4.33 16.08 -5.60
CA GLU A 132 -5.57 15.35 -5.88
C GLU A 132 -5.61 14.81 -7.32
N GLN A 133 -5.23 15.60 -8.32
CA GLN A 133 -5.14 15.16 -9.71
C GLN A 133 -4.12 14.04 -9.90
N CYS A 134 -2.96 14.13 -9.24
CA CYS A 134 -1.90 13.15 -9.38
C CYS A 134 -2.23 11.82 -8.70
N THR A 135 -2.78 11.87 -7.49
CA THR A 135 -3.04 10.68 -6.67
C THR A 135 -4.41 10.05 -6.96
N GLY A 136 -5.40 10.87 -7.28
CA GLY A 136 -6.81 10.49 -7.30
C GLY A 136 -7.38 10.19 -5.92
N MET A 137 -6.75 10.68 -4.85
CA MET A 137 -7.18 10.51 -3.46
C MET A 137 -7.83 11.81 -2.95
N SER A 138 -8.79 11.69 -2.04
CA SER A 138 -9.40 12.86 -1.40
C SER A 138 -8.51 13.44 -0.30
N ARG A 139 -8.67 14.74 -0.04
CA ARG A 139 -8.03 15.40 1.11
C ARG A 139 -8.74 15.03 2.39
N ASP A 140 -7.97 14.77 3.44
CA ASP A 140 -8.48 14.70 4.81
C ASP A 140 -7.76 15.72 5.72
N SER A 141 -8.25 15.86 6.95
CA SER A 141 -7.83 16.86 7.92
C SER A 141 -7.15 16.21 9.13
N PHE A 142 -6.21 16.95 9.72
CA PHE A 142 -5.58 16.53 10.97
C PHE A 142 -6.56 16.69 12.16
N PRO A 143 -6.46 15.86 13.21
CA PRO A 143 -5.46 14.80 13.41
C PRO A 143 -5.75 13.54 12.61
N MET A 144 -4.69 12.91 12.06
CA MET A 144 -4.80 11.62 11.40
C MET A 144 -5.11 10.55 12.45
N ILE A 145 -6.19 9.79 12.25
CA ILE A 145 -6.57 8.68 13.14
C ILE A 145 -5.96 7.39 12.57
N PHE A 146 -4.90 6.91 13.22
CA PHE A 146 -4.30 5.61 12.90
C PHE A 146 -4.98 4.53 13.75
N ARG A 147 -5.84 3.71 13.14
CA ARG A 147 -6.49 2.60 13.85
C ARG A 147 -5.57 1.40 13.86
N MET A 148 -4.84 1.20 14.95
CA MET A 148 -4.19 -0.08 15.21
C MET A 148 -5.27 -1.13 15.52
N SER A 149 -5.78 -1.84 14.50
CA SER A 149 -6.59 -3.04 14.74
C SER A 149 -5.68 -4.20 15.14
N TYR A 150 -5.80 -4.66 16.39
CA TYR A 150 -5.15 -5.86 16.91
C TYR A 150 -5.73 -7.17 16.35
N HIS A 151 -6.29 -7.17 15.14
CA HIS A 151 -6.73 -8.42 14.53
C HIS A 151 -5.54 -9.04 13.80
N SER A 152 -4.93 -9.98 14.52
CA SER A 152 -3.99 -10.97 14.00
C SER A 152 -4.53 -11.57 12.69
N PHE A 153 -3.65 -11.64 11.69
CA PHE A 153 -3.84 -12.35 10.43
C PHE A 153 -4.39 -13.77 10.59
#